data_AF-A0A850SFP3-F1
#
_entry.id   AF-A0A850SFP3-F1
#
_cell.length_a   1.000
_cell.length_b   1.000
_cell.length_c   1.000
_cell.angle_alpha   90.00
_cell.angle_beta   90.00
_cell.angle_gamma   90.00
#
_symmetry.space_group_name_H-M   'P 1'
#
loop_
_entity.id
_entity.type
_entity.pdbx_description
1 polymer ?
#
loop_
_entity_poly.entity_id
_entity_poly.type
_entity_poly.pdbx_seq_one_letter_code
_entity_poly.pdbx_strand_id
1 'polypeptide(L)'
;MDKFGLLPSGNSIPFEAHLEHLDAQRKEIMLDIRSFAKTLGPNVIEEVRPHRVVYAKTLTFRTFLDVEPAGDHLSVEVRSGRAGPAERFDVRTQQDLEQVKKQATQAFEKIR
;
A
#
# COMPACT_ATOMS: atom_id res chain seq x y z
N MET A 1 33.29 3.99 19.68
CA MET A 1 31.82 3.92 19.62
C MET A 1 31.43 4.69 18.38
N ASP A 2 31.40 4.00 17.26
CA ASP A 2 30.98 4.57 15.99
C ASP A 2 29.72 3.85 15.52
N LYS A 3 28.77 4.72 15.18
CA LYS A 3 27.36 4.52 14.96
C LYS A 3 27.13 3.39 13.97
N PHE A 4 26.13 2.56 14.25
CA PHE A 4 25.51 1.64 13.30
C PHE A 4 25.41 2.32 11.93
N GLY A 5 26.34 1.98 11.05
CA GLY A 5 26.34 2.42 9.67
C GLY A 5 25.16 1.74 9.01
N LEU A 6 24.02 2.44 8.98
CA LEU A 6 22.94 2.12 8.08
C LEU A 6 23.56 2.12 6.69
N LEU A 7 23.73 0.92 6.12
CA LEU A 7 24.14 0.76 4.74
C LEU A 7 23.18 1.61 3.88
N PRO A 8 23.66 2.41 2.92
CA PRO A 8 22.76 3.02 1.95
C PRO A 8 22.04 1.88 1.24
N SER A 9 20.71 1.80 1.40
CA SER A 9 19.88 0.80 0.75
C SER A 9 20.03 0.98 -0.76
N GLY A 10 20.80 0.09 -1.40
CA GLY A 10 21.00 0.09 -2.84
C GLY A 10 19.67 0.01 -3.58
N ASN A 11 19.50 0.87 -4.58
CA ASN A 11 18.40 0.88 -5.57
C ASN A 11 16.98 0.76 -4.98
N SER A 12 16.55 1.71 -4.15
CA SER A 12 15.11 1.88 -3.87
C SER A 12 14.39 2.36 -5.13
N ILE A 13 13.44 1.57 -5.62
CA ILE A 13 12.59 1.96 -6.76
C ILE A 13 11.63 3.07 -6.29
N PRO A 14 11.50 4.18 -7.02
CA PRO A 14 10.55 5.24 -6.66
C PRO A 14 9.11 4.78 -6.92
N PHE A 15 8.14 5.33 -6.19
CA PHE A 15 6.72 5.03 -6.40
C PHE A 15 6.30 5.26 -7.86
N GLU A 16 6.84 6.32 -8.46
CA GLU A 16 6.53 6.77 -9.81
C GLU A 16 6.85 5.70 -10.87
N ALA A 17 7.81 4.80 -10.62
CA ALA A 17 8.12 3.69 -11.52
C ALA A 17 6.92 2.72 -11.69
N HIS A 18 6.07 2.58 -10.67
CA HIS A 18 4.85 1.78 -10.76
C HIS A 18 3.78 2.42 -11.65
N LEU A 19 3.87 3.73 -11.91
CA LEU A 19 2.92 4.45 -12.76
C LEU A 19 3.27 4.38 -14.24
N GLU A 20 4.50 4.08 -14.60
CA GLU A 20 4.98 4.16 -15.99
C GLU A 20 4.21 3.22 -16.93
N HIS A 21 3.86 2.03 -16.44
CA HIS A 21 3.26 0.95 -17.22
C HIS A 21 1.73 0.84 -17.07
N LEU A 22 1.11 1.76 -16.33
CA LEU A 22 -0.33 1.80 -16.11
C LEU A 22 -1.03 2.68 -17.16
N ASP A 23 -2.30 2.41 -17.46
CA ASP A 23 -3.13 3.37 -18.19
C ASP A 23 -3.59 4.52 -17.28
N ALA A 24 -4.21 5.54 -17.87
CA ALA A 24 -4.62 6.74 -17.14
C ALA A 24 -5.53 6.46 -15.94
N GLN A 25 -6.50 5.55 -16.10
CA GLN A 25 -7.44 5.20 -15.04
C GLN A 25 -6.72 4.51 -13.88
N ARG A 26 -5.86 3.53 -14.17
CA ARG A 26 -5.09 2.83 -13.14
C ARG A 26 -4.08 3.75 -12.44
N LYS A 27 -3.48 4.71 -13.14
CA LYS A 27 -2.62 5.73 -12.52
C LYS A 27 -3.40 6.57 -11.51
N GLU A 28 -4.60 7.03 -11.87
CA GLU A 28 -5.47 7.81 -10.99
C GLU A 28 -5.84 7.01 -9.74
N ILE A 29 -6.27 5.75 -9.90
CA ILE A 29 -6.59 4.86 -8.79
C ILE A 29 -5.37 4.62 -7.89
N MET A 30 -4.19 4.37 -8.47
CA MET A 30 -2.95 4.16 -7.71
C MET A 30 -2.57 5.39 -6.88
N LEU A 31 -2.72 6.59 -7.45
CA LEU A 31 -2.48 7.86 -6.76
C LEU A 31 -3.51 8.11 -5.65
N ASP A 32 -4.78 7.78 -5.88
CA ASP A 32 -5.83 7.93 -4.87
C ASP A 32 -5.63 6.96 -3.71
N ILE A 33 -5.24 5.70 -3.98
CA ILE A 33 -4.86 4.75 -2.94
C ILE A 33 -3.71 5.32 -2.07
N ARG A 34 -2.66 5.87 -2.71
CA ARG A 34 -1.52 6.47 -2.00
C ARG A 34 -1.95 7.65 -1.14
N SER A 35 -2.77 8.54 -1.69
CA SER A 35 -3.31 9.70 -0.99
C SER A 35 -4.13 9.26 0.23
N PHE A 36 -5.10 8.37 0.02
CA PHE A 36 -5.95 7.80 1.06
C PHE A 36 -5.14 7.12 2.17
N ALA A 37 -4.19 6.25 1.82
CA ALA A 37 -3.41 5.54 2.83
C ALA A 37 -2.69 6.54 3.78
N LYS A 38 -2.18 7.65 3.24
CA LYS A 38 -1.52 8.70 4.02
C LYS A 38 -2.47 9.52 4.88
N THR A 39 -3.77 9.57 4.59
CA THR A 39 -4.76 10.27 5.43
C THR A 39 -5.18 9.47 6.66
N LEU A 40 -4.94 8.15 6.69
CA LEU A 40 -5.32 7.29 7.82
C LEU A 40 -4.57 7.62 9.12
N GLY A 41 -3.40 8.25 9.03
CA GLY A 41 -2.75 8.86 10.19
C GLY A 41 -1.24 9.04 10.04
N PRO A 42 -0.60 9.76 10.98
CA PRO A 42 0.85 10.04 10.95
C PRO A 42 1.72 8.80 11.14
N ASN A 43 1.11 7.69 11.58
CA ASN A 43 1.78 6.41 11.82
C ASN A 43 1.77 5.48 10.60
N VAL A 44 1.48 6.00 9.41
CA VAL A 44 1.50 5.21 8.17
C VAL A 44 2.92 5.24 7.58
N ILE A 45 3.46 4.05 7.28
CA ILE A 45 4.68 3.85 6.51
C ILE A 45 4.28 3.44 5.10
N GLU A 46 4.85 4.12 4.11
CA GLU A 46 4.85 3.69 2.70
C GLU A 46 6.14 2.94 2.40
N GLU A 47 6.02 1.69 1.95
CA GLU A 47 7.14 0.86 1.52
C GLU A 47 6.98 0.49 0.04
N VAL A 48 7.80 1.09 -0.82
CA VAL A 48 7.84 0.79 -2.25
C VAL A 48 8.75 -0.41 -2.48
N ARG A 49 8.20 -1.47 -3.09
CA ARG A 49 8.89 -2.71 -3.44
C ARG A 49 8.85 -2.90 -4.96
N PRO A 50 9.73 -3.71 -5.57
CA PRO A 50 9.82 -3.79 -7.04
C PRO A 50 8.53 -4.06 -7.82
N HIS A 51 7.56 -4.76 -7.22
CA HIS A 51 6.29 -5.11 -7.87
C HIS A 51 5.05 -4.59 -7.15
N ARG A 52 5.20 -3.94 -5.99
CA ARG A 52 4.05 -3.55 -5.16
C ARG A 52 4.38 -2.41 -4.21
N VAL A 53 3.35 -1.72 -3.74
CA VAL A 53 3.46 -0.68 -2.71
C VAL A 53 2.70 -1.15 -1.48
N VAL A 54 3.39 -1.20 -0.35
CA VAL A 54 2.86 -1.70 0.91
C VAL A 54 2.70 -0.55 1.90
N TYR A 55 1.58 -0.51 2.59
CA TYR A 55 1.34 0.42 3.69
C TYR A 55 1.21 -0.33 5.02
N ALA A 56 1.97 0.13 6.00
CA ALA A 56 2.05 -0.46 7.32
C ALA A 56 1.89 0.59 8.42
N LYS A 57 1.52 0.15 9.63
CA LYS A 57 1.46 1.01 10.82
C LYS A 57 2.80 0.99 11.57
N THR A 58 3.44 2.14 11.76
CA THR A 58 4.80 2.33 12.29
C THR A 58 5.10 1.58 13.58
N LEU A 59 4.18 1.62 14.56
CA LEU A 59 4.41 1.05 15.89
C LEU A 59 4.58 -0.47 15.89
N THR A 60 3.98 -1.15 14.91
CA THR A 60 3.99 -2.62 14.86
C THR A 60 4.51 -3.18 13.54
N PHE A 61 4.86 -2.30 12.59
CA PHE A 61 5.22 -2.63 11.20
C PHE A 61 4.22 -3.60 10.56
N ARG A 62 2.95 -3.49 10.95
CA ARG A 62 1.88 -4.36 10.46
C ARG A 62 1.31 -3.77 9.19
N THR A 63 1.50 -4.48 8.09
CA THR A 63 0.83 -4.21 6.82
C THR A 63 -0.68 -4.24 7.01
N PHE A 64 -1.35 -3.20 6.53
CA PHE A 64 -2.80 -3.15 6.46
C PHE A 64 -3.31 -3.07 5.02
N LEU A 65 -2.46 -2.61 4.09
CA LEU A 65 -2.78 -2.44 2.68
C LEU A 65 -1.57 -2.81 1.82
N ASP A 66 -1.76 -3.66 0.82
CA ASP A 66 -0.75 -4.05 -0.18
C ASP A 66 -1.34 -3.87 -1.58
N VAL A 67 -0.61 -3.23 -2.48
CA VAL A 67 -1.10 -2.81 -3.81
C VAL A 67 -0.12 -3.26 -4.88
N GLU A 68 -0.56 -4.15 -5.76
CA GLU A 68 0.21 -4.71 -6.86
C GLU A 68 -0.44 -4.38 -8.21
N PRO A 69 0.28 -3.71 -9.14
CA PRO A 69 -0.13 -3.63 -10.53
C PRO A 69 -0.22 -5.03 -11.17
N ALA A 70 -1.41 -5.45 -11.58
CA ALA A 70 -1.66 -6.81 -12.06
C ALA A 70 -2.37 -6.80 -13.43
N GLY A 71 -1.59 -6.91 -14.51
CA GLY A 71 -2.15 -7.03 -15.88
C GLY A 71 -3.03 -5.84 -16.27
N ASP A 72 -4.36 -6.03 -16.15
CA ASP A 72 -5.41 -5.06 -16.49
C ASP A 72 -6.07 -4.37 -15.27
N HIS A 73 -5.64 -4.68 -14.04
CA HIS A 73 -6.22 -4.14 -12.79
C HIS A 73 -5.14 -3.84 -11.74
N LEU A 74 -5.53 -3.28 -10.61
CA LEU A 74 -4.70 -3.25 -9.39
C LEU A 74 -5.19 -4.34 -8.44
N SER A 75 -4.33 -5.28 -8.09
CA SER A 75 -4.61 -6.26 -7.05
C SER A 75 -4.32 -5.62 -5.70
N VAL A 76 -5.36 -5.47 -4.88
CA VAL A 76 -5.25 -4.85 -3.56
C VAL A 76 -5.59 -5.85 -2.47
N GLU A 77 -4.69 -6.01 -1.50
CA GLU A 77 -4.91 -6.84 -0.32
C GLU A 77 -5.06 -5.98 0.93
N VAL A 78 -6.13 -6.21 1.70
CA VAL A 78 -6.37 -5.58 3.00
C VAL A 78 -6.16 -6.61 4.11
N ARG A 79 -5.36 -6.26 5.12
CA ARG A 79 -5.00 -7.14 6.24
C ARG A 79 -5.41 -6.54 7.57
N SER A 80 -6.37 -7.17 8.26
CA SER A 80 -6.87 -6.70 9.58
C SER A 80 -6.04 -7.19 10.78
N GLY A 81 -4.95 -7.94 10.57
CA GLY A 81 -4.12 -8.48 11.66
C GLY A 81 -3.13 -9.56 11.22
N ARG A 82 -2.45 -10.17 12.20
CA ARG A 82 -1.33 -11.12 11.95
C ARG A 82 -1.78 -12.53 11.55
N ALA A 83 -2.95 -12.96 12.00
CA ALA A 83 -3.44 -14.34 11.87
C ALA A 83 -4.69 -14.48 10.98
N GLY A 84 -5.19 -13.37 10.43
CA GLY A 84 -6.36 -13.37 9.55
C GLY A 84 -5.98 -13.51 8.08
N PRO A 85 -6.85 -14.10 7.24
CA PRO A 85 -6.68 -14.05 5.80
C PRO A 85 -6.69 -12.59 5.32
N ALA A 86 -5.93 -12.30 4.27
CA ALA A 86 -6.04 -11.03 3.58
C ALA A 86 -7.31 -11.05 2.72
N GLU A 87 -8.05 -9.95 2.70
CA GLU A 87 -9.13 -9.74 1.75
C GLU A 87 -8.53 -9.16 0.47
N ARG A 88 -8.71 -9.85 -0.65
CA ARG A 88 -8.19 -9.43 -1.96
C ARG A 88 -9.30 -8.80 -2.79
N PHE A 89 -8.97 -7.68 -3.43
CA PHE A 89 -9.84 -6.91 -4.30
C PHE A 89 -9.12 -6.68 -5.62
N ASP A 90 -9.81 -6.96 -6.73
CA ASP A 90 -9.33 -6.57 -8.06
C ASP A 90 -9.95 -5.22 -8.42
N VAL A 91 -9.18 -4.15 -8.27
CA VAL A 91 -9.64 -2.78 -8.47
C VAL A 91 -9.43 -2.38 -9.93
N ARG A 92 -10.55 -2.20 -10.65
CA ARG A 92 -10.57 -1.74 -12.05
C ARG A 92 -11.15 -0.33 -12.17
N THR A 93 -11.97 0.07 -11.21
CA THR A 93 -12.71 1.33 -11.23
C THR A 93 -12.61 2.06 -9.89
N GLN A 94 -13.00 3.34 -9.89
CA GLN A 94 -13.10 4.13 -8.66
C GLN A 94 -14.14 3.54 -7.68
N GLN A 95 -15.19 2.89 -8.20
CA GLN A 95 -16.21 2.26 -7.36
C GLN A 95 -15.64 1.06 -6.59
N ASP A 96 -14.78 0.25 -7.21
CA ASP A 96 -14.10 -0.86 -6.54
C ASP A 96 -13.20 -0.35 -5.40
N LEU A 97 -12.55 0.80 -5.63
CA LEU A 97 -11.67 1.44 -4.66
C LEU A 97 -12.43 1.90 -3.40
N GLU A 98 -13.67 2.35 -3.49
CA GLU A 98 -14.44 2.78 -2.31
C GLU A 98 -14.66 1.63 -1.30
N GLN A 99 -14.83 0.39 -1.79
CA GLN A 99 -14.91 -0.78 -0.92
C GLN A 99 -13.57 -1.04 -0.22
N VAL A 100 -12.45 -0.95 -0.95
CA VAL A 100 -11.10 -1.09 -0.40
C VAL A 100 -10.84 -0.06 0.69
N LYS A 101 -11.17 1.22 0.45
CA LYS A 101 -10.98 2.30 1.43
C LYS A 101 -11.70 1.99 2.74
N LYS A 102 -12.96 1.56 2.65
CA LYS A 102 -13.75 1.17 3.84
C LYS A 102 -13.07 0.05 4.63
N GLN A 103 -12.62 -1.01 3.96
CA GLN A 103 -11.97 -2.14 4.62
C GLN A 103 -10.59 -1.78 5.19
N ALA A 104 -9.81 -0.98 4.47
CA ALA A 104 -8.49 -0.53 4.89
C ALA A 104 -8.57 0.36 6.14
N THR A 105 -9.56 1.25 6.24
CA THR A 105 -9.80 2.05 7.46
C THR A 105 -10.06 1.13 8.66
N GLN A 106 -10.97 0.16 8.51
CA GLN A 106 -11.29 -0.78 9.59
C GLN A 106 -10.07 -1.62 9.98
N ALA A 107 -9.27 -2.06 9.02
CA ALA A 107 -8.04 -2.80 9.27
C ALA A 107 -7.02 -1.95 10.05
N PHE A 108 -6.80 -0.70 9.62
CA PHE A 108 -5.88 0.24 10.26
C PHE A 108 -6.25 0.55 11.72
N GLU A 109 -7.54 0.67 12.01
CA GLU A 109 -8.07 0.88 13.37
C GLU A 109 -7.91 -0.36 14.26
N LYS A 110 -8.15 -1.57 13.72
CA LYS A 110 -8.01 -2.84 14.45
C LYS A 110 -6.57 -3.17 14.79
N ILE A 111 -5.62 -2.74 13.97
CA ILE A 111 -4.19 -2.90 14.21
C ILE A 111 -3.78 -2.00 15.39
N ARG A 112 -3.59 -2.63 16.55
CA ARG A 112 -2.97 -2.02 17.74
C ARG A 112 -1.46 -2.09 17.63
#